data_AF-A0A924QKC0-F1
#
_entry.id   AF-A0A924QKC0-F1
#
_cell.length_a   1.000
_cell.length_b   1.000
_cell.length_c   1.000
_cell.angle_alpha   90.00
_cell.angle_beta   90.00
_cell.angle_gamma   90.00
#
_symmetry.space_group_name_H-M   'P 1'
#
loop_
_entity.id
_entity.type
_entity.pdbx_description
1 polymer ?
#
loop_
_entity_poly.entity_id
_entity_poly.type
_entity_poly.pdbx_seq_one_letter_code
_entity_poly.pdbx_strand_id
1 'polypeptide(L)' 'MNTTDAKRVLETALICAQLPLPVRDMGVLFNGALTTDSIKLLLEELQNDWFNSGVELVLVA' A
#
# COMPACT_ATOMS: atom_id res chain seq x y z
N MET A 1 11.87 -9.19 -4.54
CA MET A 1 11.67 -7.73 -4.47
C MET A 1 12.08 -7.26 -3.09
N ASN A 2 12.79 -6.14 -2.96
CA ASN A 2 13.09 -5.60 -1.63
C ASN A 2 11.86 -4.83 -1.09
N THR A 3 11.82 -4.58 0.22
CA THR A 3 10.69 -3.92 0.89
C THR A 3 10.45 -2.50 0.36
N THR A 4 11.51 -1.78 0.01
CA THR A 4 11.44 -0.41 -0.53
C THR A 4 10.70 -0.34 -1.86
N ASP A 5 10.99 -1.26 -2.78
CA ASP A 5 10.35 -1.32 -4.09
C ASP A 5 8.88 -1.74 -3.97
N ALA A 6 8.58 -2.67 -3.04
CA ALA A 6 7.21 -3.05 -2.74
C ALA A 6 6.39 -1.86 -2.25
N LYS A 7 6.95 -1.04 -1.35
CA LYS A 7 6.29 0.15 -0.82
C LYS A 7 6.01 1.19 -1.91
N ARG A 8 6.98 1.46 -2.80
CA ARG A 8 6.80 2.40 -3.93
C ARG A 8 5.70 1.96 -4.90
N VAL A 9 5.63 0.67 -5.21
CA VAL A 9 4.57 0.10 -6.06
C VAL A 9 3.21 0.29 -5.38
N LEU A 10 3.12 -0.01 -4.09
CA LEU A 10 1.88 0.12 -3.33
C LEU A 10 1.42 1.59 -3.25
N GLU A 11 2.34 2.50 -2.95
CA GLU A 11 2.12 3.94 -2.91
C GLU A 11 1.58 4.47 -4.25
N THR A 12 2.24 4.12 -5.35
CA THR A 12 1.84 4.53 -6.69
C THR A 12 0.44 4.02 -7.02
N ALA A 13 0.16 2.76 -6.70
CA ALA A 13 -1.16 2.17 -6.93
C ALA A 13 -2.25 2.91 -6.12
N LEU A 14 -1.98 3.23 -4.85
CA LEU A 14 -2.93 3.96 -3.99
C LEU A 14 -3.19 5.38 -4.50
N ILE A 15 -2.16 6.13 -4.91
CA ILE A 15 -2.31 7.49 -5.43
C ILE A 15 -3.06 7.50 -6.77
N CYS A 16 -2.82 6.51 -7.64
CA CYS A 16 -3.47 6.42 -8.94
C CYS A 16 -4.87 5.76 -8.90
N ALA A 17 -5.25 5.12 -7.80
CA ALA A 17 -6.52 4.42 -7.69
C ALA A 17 -7.70 5.42 -7.67
N GLN A 18 -8.71 5.15 -8.50
CA GLN A 18 -9.93 5.95 -8.57
C GLN A 18 -10.96 5.59 -7.48
N LEU A 19 -10.75 4.44 -6.83
CA LEU A 19 -11.60 3.88 -5.77
C LEU A 19 -10.71 3.33 -4.65
N PRO A 20 -11.22 3.21 -3.41
CA PRO A 20 -10.50 2.52 -2.34
C PRO A 20 -10.09 1.12 -2.79
N LEU A 21 -8.80 0.79 -2.61
CA LEU A 21 -8.23 -0.46 -3.06
C LEU A 21 -8.32 -1.51 -1.93
N PRO A 22 -8.96 -2.67 -2.12
CA PRO A 22 -8.97 -3.74 -1.12
C PRO A 22 -7.59 -4.37 -0.95
N VAL A 23 -7.21 -4.74 0.28
CA VAL A 23 -5.91 -5.38 0.58
C VAL A 23 -5.66 -6.63 -0.27
N ARG A 24 -6.71 -7.39 -0.57
CA ARG A 24 -6.63 -8.57 -1.45
C ARG A 24 -6.16 -8.19 -2.86
N ASP A 25 -6.66 -7.10 -3.41
CA ASP A 25 -6.36 -6.66 -4.77
C ASP A 25 -4.96 -6.02 -4.84
N MET A 26 -4.48 -5.42 -3.75
CA MET A 26 -3.09 -4.99 -3.63
C MET A 26 -2.10 -6.15 -3.80
N GLY A 27 -2.43 -7.36 -3.34
CA GLY A 27 -1.59 -8.55 -3.51
C GLY A 27 -1.39 -8.97 -4.98
N VAL A 28 -2.33 -8.61 -5.86
CA VAL A 28 -2.24 -8.87 -7.30
C VAL A 28 -1.11 -8.05 -7.93
N LEU A 29 -0.83 -6.84 -7.43
CA LEU A 29 0.28 -5.99 -7.88
C LEU A 29 1.65 -6.69 -7.76
N PHE A 30 1.71 -7.66 -6.84
CA PHE A 30 2.92 -8.41 -6.51
C PHE A 30 2.87 -9.86 -7.01
N ASN A 31 1.90 -10.20 -7.85
CA ASN A 31 1.74 -11.54 -8.41
C ASN A 31 1.68 -12.65 -7.33
N GLY A 32 1.09 -12.34 -6.17
CA GLY A 32 0.99 -13.24 -5.02
C GLY A 32 2.26 -13.41 -4.20
N ALA A 33 3.33 -12.65 -4.47
CA ALA A 33 4.59 -12.74 -3.74
C ALA A 33 4.51 -12.20 -2.30
N LEU A 34 3.53 -11.34 -2.01
CA LEU A 34 3.29 -10.79 -0.68
C LEU A 34 2.00 -11.35 -0.08
N THR A 35 2.05 -11.72 1.19
CA THR A 35 0.87 -12.10 1.96
C THR A 35 0.10 -10.87 2.40
N THR A 36 -1.17 -11.06 2.78
CA THR A 36 -2.01 -10.00 3.36
C THR A 36 -1.34 -9.30 4.53
N ASP A 37 -0.66 -10.04 5.42
CA ASP A 37 0.00 -9.45 6.59
C ASP A 37 1.22 -8.63 6.19
N SER A 38 2.01 -9.08 5.20
CA SER A 38 3.09 -8.27 4.64
C SER A 38 2.59 -6.98 4.00
N ILE A 39 1.44 -7.00 3.32
CA ILE A 39 0.83 -5.80 2.75
C ILE A 39 0.37 -4.85 3.86
N LYS A 40 -0.23 -5.35 4.94
CA LYS A 40 -0.63 -4.51 6.08
C LYS A 40 0.55 -3.81 6.73
N LEU A 41 1.68 -4.50 6.91
CA LEU A 41 2.92 -3.88 7.42
C LEU A 41 3.40 -2.75 6.50
N LEU A 42 3.37 -2.96 5.18
CA LEU A 42 3.72 -1.90 4.21
C LEU A 42 2.75 -0.71 4.27
N LEU A 43 1.45 -0.96 4.49
CA LEU A 43 0.45 0.10 4.63
C LEU A 43 0.67 0.92 5.92
N GLU A 44 1.00 0.27 7.04
CA GLU A 44 1.35 0.94 8.29
C GLU A 44 2.63 1.78 8.14
N GLU A 45 3.66 1.26 7.47
CA GLU A 45 4.85 2.04 7.14
C GLU A 45 4.51 3.26 6.27
N LEU A 46 3.68 3.07 5.25
CA LEU A 46 3.28 4.16 4.35
C LEU A 46 2.43 5.22 5.07
N GLN A 47 1.55 4.82 5.99
CA GLN A 47 0.81 5.74 6.87
C GLN A 47 1.76 6.61 7.70
N ASN A 48 2.80 6.01 8.28
CA ASN A 48 3.80 6.74 9.05
C ASN A 48 4.60 7.72 8.19
N ASP A 49 4.98 7.33 6.97
CA ASP A 49 5.69 8.21 6.04
C ASP A 49 4.84 9.41 5.61
N TRP A 50 3.55 9.18 5.42
CA TRP A 50 2.60 10.21 5.00
C TRP A 50 2.16 11.14 6.14
N PHE A 51 2.45 10.82 7.41
CA PHE A 51 2.07 11.63 8.56
C PHE A 51 2.54 13.11 8.48
N ASN A 52 3.71 13.35 7.86
CA ASN A 52 4.24 14.70 7.62
C ASN A 52 4.11 15.16 6.15
N SER A 53 3.32 14.47 5.36
CA SER A 53 3.07 14.77 3.95
C SER A 53 1.76 15.54 3.78
N GLY A 54 1.49 16.05 2.57
CA GLY A 54 0.24 16.74 2.24
C GLY A 54 -0.95 15.79 1.99
N VAL A 55 -0.79 14.49 2.23
CA VAL A 55 -1.77 13.42 1.98
C VAL A 55 -1.77 12.44 3.15
N GLU A 56 -2.89 11.74 3.36
CA GLU A 56 -3.05 10.73 4.42
C GLU A 56 -3.60 9.43 3.83
N LEU A 57 -3.13 8.29 4.33
CA LEU A 57 -3.62 6.97 3.96
C LEU A 57 -4.61 6.51 5.05
N VAL A 58 -5.88 6.40 4.68
CA VAL A 58 -6.95 6.04 5.63
C VAL A 58 -7.66 4.77 5.17
N LEU A 59 -7.94 3.87 6.12
CA LEU A 59 -8.82 2.73 5.88
C LEU A 59 -10.28 3.22 5.86
N VAL A 60 -10.97 2.98 4.75
CA VAL A 60 -12.37 3.35 4.57
C VAL A 60 -13.19 2.08 4.27
N ALA A 61 -14.11 1.76 5.19
CA ALA A 61 -14.95 0.55 5.24
C ALA A 61 -14.31 -0.71 5.85
#